data_AF-A0A8H4P6B1-F1
#
_entry.id   AF-A0A8H4P6B1-F1
#
_cell.length_a   1.000
_cell.length_b   1.000
_cell.length_c   1.000
_cell.angle_alpha   90.00
_cell.angle_beta   90.00
_cell.angle_gamma   90.00
#
_symmetry.space_group_name_H-M   'P 1'
#
loop_
_entity.id
_entity.type
_entity.pdbx_description
1 polymer ?
#
loop_
_entity_poly.entity_id
_entity_poly.type
_entity_poly.pdbx_seq_one_letter_code
_entity_poly.pdbx_strand_id
1 'polypeptide(L)'
;HIDKPLRRHEWTSRDRTWTRSELAQEREDFFDTRVTGRPEIWQTVHAALQVLWDPISQDAQDDGSNGLATAQMILSAAEISLPTGNLANGVYDALGNYYQLPEWVVCDPRNVQESREEGPKAHISTAGDDTAADDDLSDDDDDDDDEIEGRKREKGKEVIDVREQVALRARLSSNGQDIKVSIAESETVRSVARKIAQEAGLVSTKKIRIAYMGKILKENSSLSSQNWQTGHVVNALVFDR
;
A
#
# COMPACT_ATOMS: atom_id res chain seq x y z
N HIS A 1 -34.15 6.24 -24.51
CA HIS A 1 -33.41 5.22 -23.74
C HIS A 1 -32.30 5.96 -23.02
N ILE A 2 -32.16 5.78 -21.70
CA ILE A 2 -31.12 6.47 -20.91
C ILE A 2 -29.73 5.87 -21.19
N ASP A 3 -29.71 4.64 -21.71
CA ASP A 3 -28.50 3.89 -21.95
C ASP A 3 -27.74 4.40 -23.18
N LYS A 4 -26.42 4.55 -23.02
CA LYS A 4 -25.50 4.91 -24.10
C LYS A 4 -24.71 3.67 -24.52
N PRO A 5 -24.35 3.55 -25.80
CA PRO A 5 -23.55 2.42 -26.27
C PRO A 5 -22.21 2.37 -25.51
N LEU A 6 -21.79 1.15 -25.17
CA LEU A 6 -20.53 0.87 -24.51
C LEU A 6 -19.34 1.41 -25.32
N ARG A 7 -18.42 2.07 -24.62
CA ARG A 7 -17.20 2.64 -25.16
C ARG A 7 -16.02 2.16 -24.34
N ARG A 8 -14.87 2.00 -25.01
CA ARG A 8 -13.62 1.73 -24.30
C ARG A 8 -13.22 2.93 -23.46
N HIS A 9 -12.81 2.62 -22.24
CA HIS A 9 -12.17 3.56 -21.36
C HIS A 9 -10.68 3.62 -21.68
N GLU A 10 -10.08 4.81 -21.56
CA GLU A 10 -8.65 5.01 -21.72
C GLU A 10 -8.15 5.89 -20.58
N TRP A 11 -7.10 5.44 -19.90
CA TRP A 11 -6.52 6.16 -18.77
C TRP A 11 -5.01 5.95 -18.69
N THR A 12 -4.36 6.69 -17.81
CA THR A 12 -2.91 6.61 -17.56
C THR A 12 -2.69 6.72 -16.07
N SER A 13 -1.96 5.76 -15.49
CA SER A 13 -1.71 5.75 -14.06
C SER A 13 -0.66 6.81 -13.71
N ARG A 14 -0.97 7.64 -12.70
CA ARG A 14 -0.10 8.75 -12.26
C ARG A 14 0.82 8.36 -11.11
N ASP A 15 0.31 7.53 -10.20
CA ASP A 15 0.97 7.25 -8.92
C ASP A 15 1.66 5.88 -8.87
N ARG A 16 1.28 4.97 -9.77
CA ARG A 16 1.77 3.57 -9.82
C ARG A 16 2.11 3.16 -11.25
N THR A 17 3.20 2.43 -11.41
CA THR A 17 3.51 1.71 -12.64
C THR A 17 2.92 0.31 -12.54
N TRP A 18 2.09 -0.07 -13.50
CA TRP A 18 1.42 -1.37 -13.51
C TRP A 18 2.13 -2.35 -14.42
N THR A 19 2.34 -3.58 -13.96
CA THR A 19 2.64 -4.71 -14.85
C THR A 19 1.38 -5.48 -15.23
N ARG A 20 1.42 -6.23 -16.34
CA ARG A 20 0.28 -7.05 -16.78
C ARG A 20 -0.12 -8.10 -15.75
N SER A 21 0.84 -8.75 -15.12
CA SER A 21 0.61 -9.76 -14.08
C SER A 21 -0.02 -9.16 -12.82
N GLU A 22 0.47 -7.99 -12.38
CA GLU A 22 -0.13 -7.29 -11.23
C GLU A 22 -1.58 -6.87 -11.52
N LEU A 23 -1.87 -6.35 -12.72
CA LEU A 23 -3.23 -5.99 -13.10
C LEU A 23 -4.17 -7.18 -13.10
N ALA A 24 -3.71 -8.34 -13.61
CA ALA A 24 -4.50 -9.55 -13.61
C ALA A 24 -4.82 -10.02 -12.17
N GLN A 25 -3.81 -10.04 -11.30
CA GLN A 25 -3.99 -10.43 -9.89
C GLN A 25 -4.96 -9.48 -9.17
N GLU A 26 -4.76 -8.18 -9.30
CA GLU A 26 -5.60 -7.19 -8.60
C GLU A 26 -7.04 -7.24 -9.11
N ARG A 27 -7.26 -7.55 -10.41
CA ARG A 27 -8.60 -7.76 -10.97
C ARG A 27 -9.27 -8.97 -10.33
N GLU A 28 -8.55 -10.06 -10.17
CA GLU A 28 -9.07 -11.26 -9.51
C GLU A 28 -9.44 -10.96 -8.04
N ASP A 29 -8.52 -10.34 -7.29
CA ASP A 29 -8.73 -9.95 -5.89
C ASP A 29 -9.92 -8.99 -5.74
N PHE A 30 -10.11 -8.07 -6.70
CA PHE A 30 -11.25 -7.16 -6.71
C PHE A 30 -12.58 -7.90 -6.82
N PHE A 31 -12.69 -8.87 -7.72
CA PHE A 31 -13.94 -9.61 -7.91
C PHE A 31 -14.19 -10.62 -6.79
N ASP A 32 -13.14 -11.23 -6.22
CA ASP A 32 -13.26 -12.17 -5.10
C ASP A 32 -13.80 -11.48 -3.83
N THR A 33 -13.44 -10.21 -3.62
CA THR A 33 -13.88 -9.44 -2.45
C THR A 33 -15.27 -8.81 -2.59
N ARG A 34 -15.95 -8.93 -3.75
CA ARG A 34 -17.29 -8.35 -3.96
C ARG A 34 -18.39 -9.16 -3.28
N VAL A 35 -18.76 -8.71 -2.08
CA VAL A 35 -19.90 -9.24 -1.30
C VAL A 35 -21.13 -8.33 -1.30
N THR A 36 -21.01 -7.10 -1.79
CA THR A 36 -22.10 -6.10 -1.76
C THR A 36 -22.86 -6.06 -3.08
N GLY A 37 -24.19 -5.98 -3.06
CA GLY A 37 -25.02 -5.99 -4.26
C GLY A 37 -25.37 -7.42 -4.69
N ARG A 38 -25.89 -7.59 -5.91
CA ARG A 38 -26.27 -8.92 -6.42
C ARG A 38 -25.07 -9.64 -7.04
N PRO A 39 -24.76 -10.88 -6.62
CA PRO A 39 -23.63 -11.61 -7.15
C PRO A 39 -23.77 -11.87 -8.66
N GLU A 40 -24.98 -12.08 -9.16
CA GLU A 40 -25.25 -12.31 -10.59
C GLU A 40 -24.86 -11.10 -11.45
N ILE A 41 -25.02 -9.89 -10.91
CA ILE A 41 -24.62 -8.65 -11.59
C ILE A 41 -23.10 -8.56 -11.64
N TRP A 42 -22.40 -8.84 -10.52
CA TRP A 42 -20.94 -8.88 -10.52
C TRP A 42 -20.37 -9.92 -11.48
N GLN A 43 -20.95 -11.12 -11.53
CA GLN A 43 -20.56 -12.17 -12.46
C GLN A 43 -20.75 -11.73 -13.91
N THR A 44 -21.89 -11.10 -14.23
CA THR A 44 -22.14 -10.58 -15.58
C THR A 44 -21.16 -9.46 -15.96
N VAL A 45 -20.92 -8.53 -15.04
CA VAL A 45 -19.95 -7.44 -15.26
C VAL A 45 -18.54 -8.00 -15.47
N HIS A 46 -18.15 -9.00 -14.68
CA HIS A 46 -16.86 -9.67 -14.83
C HIS A 46 -16.73 -10.36 -16.19
N ALA A 47 -17.74 -11.12 -16.62
CA ALA A 47 -17.76 -11.76 -17.93
C ALA A 47 -17.66 -10.74 -19.08
N ALA A 48 -18.40 -9.62 -19.00
CA ALA A 48 -18.30 -8.55 -19.98
C ALA A 48 -16.89 -7.94 -20.03
N LEU A 49 -16.24 -7.77 -18.87
CA LEU A 49 -14.87 -7.26 -18.79
C LEU A 49 -13.83 -8.25 -19.33
N GLN A 50 -13.97 -9.55 -19.08
CA GLN A 50 -13.10 -10.58 -19.65
C GLN A 50 -13.08 -10.53 -21.18
N VAL A 51 -14.25 -10.34 -21.80
CA VAL A 51 -14.38 -10.13 -23.25
C VAL A 51 -13.67 -8.84 -23.70
N LEU A 52 -13.69 -7.78 -22.90
CA LEU A 52 -13.02 -6.52 -23.24
C LEU A 52 -11.49 -6.59 -23.06
N TRP A 53 -11.01 -7.35 -22.08
CA TRP A 53 -9.58 -7.54 -21.80
C TRP A 53 -8.92 -8.42 -22.85
N ASP A 54 -9.56 -9.54 -23.21
CA ASP A 54 -9.04 -10.48 -24.19
C ASP A 54 -10.17 -11.03 -25.09
N PRO A 55 -10.59 -10.25 -26.11
CA PRO A 55 -11.67 -10.66 -26.99
C PRO A 55 -11.33 -11.89 -27.82
N ILE A 56 -10.04 -12.15 -28.07
CA ILE A 56 -9.59 -13.31 -28.87
C ILE A 56 -9.78 -14.58 -28.04
N SER A 57 -9.36 -14.59 -26.78
CA SER A 57 -9.54 -15.75 -25.90
C SER A 57 -11.01 -16.09 -25.61
N GLN A 58 -11.88 -15.08 -25.64
CA GLN A 58 -13.31 -15.22 -25.33
C GLN A 58 -14.18 -15.49 -26.56
N ASP A 59 -13.57 -15.90 -27.68
CA ASP A 59 -14.25 -16.16 -28.96
C ASP A 59 -15.19 -15.01 -29.37
N ALA A 60 -14.79 -13.77 -29.06
CA ALA A 60 -15.59 -12.61 -29.43
C ALA A 60 -15.65 -12.51 -30.95
N GLN A 61 -16.82 -12.10 -31.45
CA GLN A 61 -17.05 -12.05 -32.88
C GLN A 61 -16.10 -11.03 -33.53
N ASP A 62 -15.43 -11.41 -34.62
CA ASP A 62 -14.54 -10.52 -35.38
C ASP A 62 -15.36 -9.58 -36.27
N ASP A 63 -16.07 -8.66 -35.61
CA ASP A 63 -16.92 -7.64 -36.22
C ASP A 63 -16.21 -6.27 -36.30
N GLY A 64 -14.91 -6.21 -36.00
CA GLY A 64 -14.13 -4.98 -35.90
C GLY A 64 -14.43 -4.15 -34.64
N SER A 65 -15.33 -4.58 -33.76
CA SER A 65 -15.66 -3.89 -32.50
C SER A 65 -14.70 -4.27 -31.35
N ASN A 66 -13.79 -5.21 -31.58
CA ASN A 66 -12.79 -5.67 -30.60
C ASN A 66 -13.42 -6.11 -29.26
N GLY A 67 -14.52 -6.87 -29.35
CA GLY A 67 -15.28 -7.39 -28.22
C GLY A 67 -16.32 -6.44 -27.62
N LEU A 68 -16.39 -5.17 -28.06
CA LEU A 68 -17.36 -4.21 -27.53
C LEU A 68 -18.81 -4.64 -27.77
N ALA A 69 -19.13 -5.16 -28.96
CA ALA A 69 -20.47 -5.63 -29.27
C ALA A 69 -20.87 -6.82 -28.39
N THR A 70 -19.98 -7.81 -28.24
CA THR A 70 -20.18 -8.97 -27.36
C THR A 70 -20.37 -8.56 -25.90
N ALA A 71 -19.51 -7.68 -25.38
CA ALA A 71 -19.64 -7.17 -24.02
C ALA A 71 -20.94 -6.38 -23.81
N GLN A 72 -21.35 -5.56 -24.78
CA GLN A 72 -22.64 -4.86 -24.74
C GLN A 72 -23.81 -5.85 -24.71
N MET A 73 -23.77 -6.94 -25.50
CA MET A 73 -24.80 -7.97 -25.49
C MET A 73 -24.90 -8.66 -24.12
N ILE A 74 -23.77 -8.99 -23.49
CA ILE A 74 -23.72 -9.58 -22.14
C ILE A 74 -24.38 -8.64 -21.11
N LEU A 75 -24.01 -7.36 -21.12
CA LEU A 75 -24.57 -6.37 -20.19
C LEU A 75 -26.07 -6.13 -20.42
N SER A 76 -26.48 -6.00 -21.68
CA SER A 76 -27.88 -5.79 -22.05
C SER A 76 -28.76 -7.00 -21.71
N ALA A 77 -28.23 -8.22 -21.79
CA ALA A 77 -28.96 -9.44 -21.42
C ALA A 77 -29.30 -9.51 -19.92
N ALA A 78 -28.49 -8.88 -19.07
CA ALA A 78 -28.73 -8.79 -17.63
C ALA A 78 -29.43 -7.49 -17.20
N GLU A 79 -29.97 -6.72 -18.17
CA GLU A 79 -30.61 -5.43 -17.91
C GLU A 79 -29.71 -4.44 -17.15
N ILE A 80 -28.39 -4.53 -17.37
CA ILE A 80 -27.41 -3.61 -16.83
C ILE A 80 -27.34 -2.38 -17.73
N SER A 81 -27.50 -1.19 -17.15
CA SER A 81 -27.53 0.07 -17.87
C SER A 81 -26.29 0.95 -17.60
N LEU A 82 -25.86 1.66 -18.63
CA LEU A 82 -24.69 2.54 -18.69
C LEU A 82 -25.08 3.96 -19.15
N PRO A 83 -25.50 4.85 -18.24
CA PRO A 83 -25.87 6.24 -18.60
C PRO A 83 -24.74 7.02 -19.30
N THR A 84 -23.50 6.68 -19.01
CA THR A 84 -22.30 7.29 -19.60
C THR A 84 -21.77 6.52 -20.81
N GLY A 85 -22.11 5.23 -20.95
CA GLY A 85 -21.48 4.30 -21.90
C GLY A 85 -20.08 3.85 -21.48
N ASN A 86 -19.60 4.21 -20.29
CA ASN A 86 -18.26 3.86 -19.80
C ASN A 86 -18.35 3.11 -18.47
N LEU A 87 -17.83 1.89 -18.44
CA LEU A 87 -17.80 1.02 -17.26
C LEU A 87 -17.04 1.64 -16.08
N ALA A 88 -16.04 2.49 -16.31
CA ALA A 88 -15.28 3.14 -15.24
C ALA A 88 -16.12 4.16 -14.44
N ASN A 89 -17.24 4.62 -15.00
CA ASN A 89 -18.20 5.45 -14.28
C ASN A 89 -19.19 4.63 -13.44
N GLY A 90 -19.05 3.30 -13.43
CA GLY A 90 -19.93 2.35 -12.78
C GLY A 90 -21.17 2.00 -13.60
N VAL A 91 -21.88 0.97 -13.14
CA VAL A 91 -23.05 0.42 -13.82
C VAL A 91 -24.27 0.38 -12.91
N TYR A 92 -25.45 0.32 -13.50
CA TYR A 92 -26.71 0.20 -12.76
C TYR A 92 -27.43 -1.08 -13.14
N ASP A 93 -27.95 -1.83 -12.16
CA ASP A 93 -28.87 -2.94 -12.44
C ASP A 93 -30.30 -2.46 -12.71
N ALA A 94 -31.18 -3.39 -13.09
CA ALA A 94 -32.61 -3.12 -13.34
C ALA A 94 -33.37 -2.55 -12.13
N LEU A 95 -32.85 -2.75 -10.91
CA LEU A 95 -33.45 -2.23 -9.67
C LEU A 95 -32.85 -0.87 -9.27
N GLY A 96 -31.90 -0.35 -10.05
CA GLY A 96 -31.23 0.92 -9.80
C GLY A 96 -30.08 0.84 -8.80
N ASN A 97 -29.62 -0.36 -8.41
CA ASN A 97 -28.42 -0.48 -7.59
C ASN A 97 -27.18 -0.11 -8.40
N TYR A 98 -26.28 0.64 -7.78
CA TYR A 98 -25.06 1.13 -8.41
C TYR A 98 -23.85 0.26 -8.06
N TYR A 99 -23.09 -0.11 -9.09
CA TYR A 99 -21.89 -0.95 -8.99
C TYR A 99 -20.68 -0.15 -9.49
N GLN A 100 -19.78 0.21 -8.57
CA GLN A 100 -18.61 1.02 -8.88
C GLN A 100 -17.43 0.16 -9.34
N LEU A 101 -16.82 0.55 -10.46
CA LEU A 101 -15.66 -0.12 -11.06
C LEU A 101 -14.47 0.85 -11.14
N PRO A 102 -13.33 0.54 -10.50
CA PRO A 102 -12.09 1.29 -10.69
C PRO A 102 -11.57 1.21 -12.13
N GLU A 103 -10.86 2.25 -12.58
CA GLU A 103 -10.32 2.33 -13.95
C GLU A 103 -9.41 1.13 -14.29
N TRP A 104 -8.58 0.69 -13.34
CA TRP A 104 -7.65 -0.43 -13.51
C TRP A 104 -8.33 -1.79 -13.62
N VAL A 105 -9.54 -1.92 -13.05
CA VAL A 105 -10.39 -3.10 -13.28
C VAL A 105 -10.92 -3.05 -14.71
N VAL A 106 -11.39 -1.89 -15.16
CA VAL A 106 -12.05 -1.77 -16.46
C VAL A 106 -11.11 -1.98 -17.64
N CYS A 107 -9.94 -1.36 -17.64
CA CYS A 107 -8.97 -1.52 -18.72
C CYS A 107 -7.53 -1.29 -18.28
N ASP A 108 -6.60 -1.76 -19.10
CA ASP A 108 -5.17 -1.54 -18.89
C ASP A 108 -4.82 -0.04 -19.07
N PRO A 109 -3.99 0.55 -18.21
CA PRO A 109 -3.51 1.90 -18.41
C PRO A 109 -2.59 1.99 -19.64
N ARG A 110 -2.49 3.16 -20.26
CA ARG A 110 -1.60 3.36 -21.42
C ARG A 110 -0.10 3.16 -21.09
N ASN A 111 0.28 3.25 -19.82
CA ASN A 111 1.65 3.15 -19.33
C ASN A 111 1.93 1.83 -18.59
N VAL A 112 1.33 0.71 -19.02
CA VAL A 112 1.70 -0.62 -18.53
C VAL A 112 3.13 -0.96 -18.92
N GLN A 113 3.90 -1.47 -17.97
CA GLN A 113 5.23 -2.02 -18.20
C GLN A 113 5.13 -3.54 -18.36
N GLU A 114 5.91 -4.11 -19.27
CA GLU A 114 6.12 -5.56 -19.27
C GLU A 114 6.92 -5.93 -18.03
N SER A 115 6.48 -6.98 -17.33
CA SER A 115 7.22 -7.54 -16.21
C SER A 115 8.60 -7.95 -16.74
N ARG A 116 9.63 -7.22 -16.33
CA ARG A 116 11.01 -7.57 -16.63
C ARG A 116 11.23 -8.93 -15.98
N GLU A 117 11.46 -9.97 -16.79
CA GLU A 117 11.79 -11.31 -16.30
C GLU A 117 13.10 -11.25 -15.51
N GLU A 118 13.03 -10.95 -14.22
CA GLU A 118 14.08 -11.35 -13.30
C GLU A 118 13.94 -12.87 -13.15
N GLY A 119 14.89 -13.58 -13.76
CA GLY A 119 14.92 -15.04 -13.78
C GLY A 119 14.75 -15.68 -12.40
N PRO A 120 14.45 -17.00 -12.37
CA PRO A 120 13.96 -17.67 -11.19
C PRO A 120 14.97 -17.59 -10.05
N LYS A 121 14.71 -16.75 -9.05
CA LYS A 121 15.36 -16.90 -7.75
C LYS A 121 14.69 -18.05 -7.03
N ALA A 122 15.24 -19.22 -7.31
CA ALA A 122 14.98 -20.47 -6.63
C ALA A 122 14.97 -20.27 -5.11
N HIS A 123 13.83 -20.65 -4.55
CA HIS A 123 13.67 -21.29 -3.25
C HIS A 123 14.96 -22.02 -2.81
N ILE A 124 15.61 -21.53 -1.75
CA ILE A 124 16.53 -22.36 -0.97
C ILE A 124 15.97 -22.47 0.44
N SER A 125 15.20 -23.54 0.65
CA SER A 125 15.12 -24.17 1.95
C SER A 125 16.45 -24.90 2.15
N THR A 126 17.18 -24.63 3.23
CA THR A 126 18.10 -25.61 3.81
C THR A 126 18.16 -25.38 5.31
N ALA A 127 17.72 -26.41 6.03
CA ALA A 127 17.82 -26.58 7.45
C ALA A 127 19.29 -26.72 7.89
N GLY A 128 19.56 -26.24 9.10
CA GLY A 128 20.55 -26.74 10.07
C GLY A 128 21.97 -27.04 9.60
N ASP A 129 22.95 -26.34 10.19
CA ASP A 129 24.10 -27.03 10.79
C ASP A 129 24.84 -26.08 11.74
N ASP A 130 25.19 -26.60 12.91
CA ASP A 130 26.03 -26.00 13.94
C ASP A 130 27.50 -26.26 13.56
N THR A 131 28.38 -25.26 13.57
CA THR A 131 29.79 -25.52 13.94
C THR A 131 30.47 -24.26 14.47
N ALA A 132 31.21 -24.50 15.54
CA ALA A 132 31.99 -23.58 16.34
C ALA A 132 33.30 -23.12 15.68
N ALA A 133 33.98 -22.23 16.41
CA ALA A 133 35.39 -21.84 16.30
C ALA A 133 35.71 -20.90 15.12
N ASP A 134 36.62 -19.93 15.21
CA ASP A 134 37.44 -19.32 16.26
C ASP A 134 38.24 -18.22 15.51
N ASP A 135 38.74 -17.26 16.28
CA ASP A 135 39.91 -16.42 15.97
C ASP A 135 39.89 -15.35 14.85
N ASP A 136 40.01 -14.09 15.29
CA ASP A 136 41.26 -13.31 15.26
C ASP A 136 41.14 -11.85 14.76
N LEU A 137 41.21 -10.97 15.77
CA LEU A 137 41.83 -9.66 15.94
C LEU A 137 42.30 -8.80 14.73
N SER A 138 41.85 -7.53 14.76
CA SER A 138 42.63 -6.29 14.59
C SER A 138 41.70 -5.14 15.00
N ASP A 139 41.84 -4.55 16.19
CA ASP A 139 42.85 -3.56 16.64
C ASP A 139 42.91 -2.33 15.72
N ASP A 140 42.21 -1.27 16.12
CA ASP A 140 42.69 0.11 16.00
C ASP A 140 41.96 0.96 17.05
N ASP A 141 42.70 1.28 18.11
CA ASP A 141 42.41 2.29 19.12
C ASP A 141 42.34 3.68 18.46
N ASP A 142 41.39 4.51 18.89
CA ASP A 142 41.70 5.92 19.12
C ASP A 142 40.73 6.47 20.19
N ASP A 143 41.34 6.85 21.29
CA ASP A 143 40.83 7.60 22.43
C ASP A 143 40.06 8.86 22.01
N ASP A 144 38.95 9.14 22.70
CA ASP A 144 38.79 10.47 23.28
C ASP A 144 37.86 10.40 24.51
N ASP A 145 38.49 10.74 25.62
CA ASP A 145 38.02 10.84 26.99
C ASP A 145 37.14 12.10 27.14
N ASP A 146 36.08 12.00 27.94
CA ASP A 146 35.57 13.11 28.77
C ASP A 146 34.38 12.61 29.61
N GLU A 147 34.74 12.03 30.75
CA GLU A 147 33.90 11.94 31.94
C GLU A 147 33.72 13.34 32.55
N ILE A 148 32.50 13.88 32.67
CA ILE A 148 32.11 14.84 33.74
C ILE A 148 30.59 14.81 33.99
N GLU A 149 30.27 14.37 35.21
CA GLU A 149 29.25 14.81 36.15
C GLU A 149 27.98 15.57 35.69
N GLY A 150 26.83 15.04 36.13
CA GLY A 150 26.16 15.66 37.27
C GLY A 150 24.98 16.61 37.03
N ARG A 151 23.93 16.33 37.82
CA ARG A 151 22.89 17.24 38.37
C ARG A 151 21.69 17.61 37.48
N LYS A 152 20.57 17.02 37.88
CA LYS A 152 19.29 17.68 38.21
C LYS A 152 19.10 19.07 37.63
N ARG A 153 18.17 19.17 36.68
CA ARG A 153 17.31 20.35 36.56
C ARG A 153 15.85 19.93 36.54
N GLU A 154 15.22 20.10 37.70
CA GLU A 154 13.80 20.38 37.78
C GLU A 154 13.49 21.73 37.11
N LYS A 155 12.23 21.90 36.72
CA LYS A 155 11.55 23.13 36.25
C LYS A 155 11.88 23.57 34.82
N GLY A 156 10.98 23.14 33.94
CA GLY A 156 10.69 23.77 32.66
C GLY A 156 9.39 23.21 32.14
N LYS A 157 8.26 23.59 32.77
CA LYS A 157 6.93 23.40 32.20
C LYS A 157 6.85 24.34 31.00
N GLU A 158 7.44 23.92 29.88
CA GLU A 158 7.33 24.64 28.62
C GLU A 158 5.90 24.43 28.15
N VAL A 159 5.15 25.53 28.14
CA VAL A 159 3.78 25.61 27.68
C VAL A 159 3.83 25.47 26.17
N ILE A 160 4.00 24.23 25.70
CA ILE A 160 3.90 23.90 24.29
C ILE A 160 2.43 23.69 24.01
N ASP A 161 1.89 24.57 23.16
CA ASP A 161 0.49 24.76 22.88
C ASP A 161 -0.22 23.41 22.61
N VAL A 162 -1.28 23.13 23.37
CA VAL A 162 -2.05 21.87 23.32
C VAL A 162 -2.75 21.69 21.95
N ARG A 163 -2.63 22.67 21.06
CA ARG A 163 -3.37 22.78 19.80
C ARG A 163 -2.71 22.11 18.59
N GLU A 164 -1.43 21.73 18.67
CA GLU A 164 -0.68 21.19 17.51
C GLU A 164 -0.09 19.78 17.75
N GLN A 165 -0.55 19.08 18.80
CA GLN A 165 -0.12 17.70 19.05
C GLN A 165 -0.98 16.71 18.26
N VAL A 166 -0.32 15.86 17.48
CA VAL A 166 -0.92 14.80 16.68
C VAL A 166 -0.66 13.44 17.33
N ALA A 167 -1.67 12.57 17.33
CA ALA A 167 -1.52 11.20 17.79
C ALA A 167 -0.89 10.32 16.70
N LEU A 168 0.35 9.89 16.92
CA LEU A 168 1.06 8.92 16.09
C LEU A 168 0.78 7.49 16.58
N ARG A 169 0.43 6.60 15.65
CA ARG A 169 0.36 5.15 15.92
C ARG A 169 1.63 4.50 15.38
N ALA A 170 2.44 3.92 16.26
CA ALA A 170 3.66 3.23 15.91
C ALA A 170 3.55 1.73 16.22
N ARG A 171 3.69 0.88 15.21
CA ARG A 171 3.75 -0.57 15.35
C ARG A 171 5.17 -1.00 15.62
N LEU A 172 5.43 -1.59 16.79
CA LEU A 172 6.74 -2.12 17.13
C LEU A 172 7.01 -3.44 16.41
N SER A 173 8.21 -3.60 15.86
CA SER A 173 8.65 -4.87 15.28
C SER A 173 8.95 -5.95 16.33
N SER A 174 9.22 -5.57 17.58
CA SER A 174 9.62 -6.50 18.65
C SER A 174 8.48 -7.39 19.14
N ASN A 175 7.27 -6.85 19.22
CA ASN A 175 6.09 -7.54 19.76
C ASN A 175 4.86 -7.42 18.85
N GLY A 176 4.95 -6.69 17.72
CA GLY A 176 3.83 -6.44 16.82
C GLY A 176 2.74 -5.54 17.41
N GLN A 177 2.95 -4.95 18.59
CA GLN A 177 1.95 -4.11 19.26
C GLN A 177 1.99 -2.67 18.72
N ASP A 178 0.79 -2.09 18.61
CA ASP A 178 0.61 -0.68 18.25
C ASP A 178 0.65 0.20 19.50
N ILE A 179 1.58 1.15 19.54
CA ILE A 179 1.69 2.17 20.59
C ILE A 179 1.20 3.52 20.06
N LYS A 180 0.50 4.27 20.91
CA LYS A 180 0.02 5.63 20.60
C LYS A 180 0.92 6.64 21.30
N VAL A 181 1.55 7.53 20.54
CA VAL A 181 2.45 8.57 21.06
C VAL A 181 1.95 9.93 20.59
N SER A 182 1.92 10.93 21.49
CA SER A 182 1.64 12.32 21.11
C SER A 182 2.92 13.03 20.66
N ILE A 183 2.88 13.55 19.43
CA ILE A 183 4.00 14.21 18.78
C ILE A 183 3.57 15.58 18.26
N ALA A 184 4.51 16.52 18.17
CA ALA A 184 4.26 17.78 17.47
C ALA A 184 4.61 17.64 15.98
N GLU A 185 3.95 18.38 15.09
CA GLU A 185 4.25 18.33 13.65
C GLU A 185 5.67 18.80 13.28
N SER A 186 6.28 19.63 14.14
CA SER A 186 7.65 20.11 14.03
C SER A 186 8.69 19.15 14.62
N GLU A 187 8.27 18.06 15.25
CA GLU A 187 9.16 17.13 15.94
C GLU A 187 9.94 16.26 14.95
N THR A 188 11.25 16.07 15.24
CA THR A 188 12.12 15.22 14.41
C THR A 188 11.87 13.74 14.67
N VAL A 189 12.08 12.90 13.65
CA VAL A 189 11.95 11.44 13.75
C VAL A 189 12.83 10.86 14.87
N ARG A 190 14.00 11.45 15.17
CA ARG A 190 14.84 11.05 16.30
C ARG A 190 14.14 11.22 17.65
N SER A 191 13.49 12.37 17.87
CA SER A 191 12.77 12.65 19.12
C SER A 191 11.56 11.73 19.25
N VAL A 192 10.83 11.51 18.14
CA VAL A 192 9.72 10.55 18.08
C VAL A 192 10.19 9.12 18.39
N ALA A 193 11.31 8.67 17.84
CA ALA A 193 11.87 7.35 18.13
C ALA A 193 12.21 7.17 19.61
N ARG A 194 12.74 8.22 20.27
CA ARG A 194 13.00 8.22 21.72
C ARG A 194 11.70 8.14 22.53
N LYS A 195 10.67 8.90 22.15
CA LYS A 195 9.35 8.82 22.81
C LYS A 195 8.71 7.44 22.65
N ILE A 196 8.81 6.83 21.46
CA ILE A 196 8.34 5.45 21.22
C ILE A 196 9.12 4.47 22.11
N ALA A 197 10.44 4.62 22.24
CA ALA A 197 11.25 3.76 23.11
C ALA A 197 10.82 3.86 24.59
N GLN A 198 10.56 5.08 25.06
CA GLN A 198 10.12 5.35 26.43
C GLN A 198 8.72 4.77 26.70
N GLU A 199 7.77 4.98 25.79
CA GLU A 199 6.40 4.47 25.91
C GLU A 199 6.34 2.94 25.77
N ALA A 200 7.24 2.36 24.98
CA ALA A 200 7.39 0.91 24.82
C ALA A 200 8.09 0.21 25.99
N GLY A 201 8.65 0.96 26.95
CA GLY A 201 9.47 0.40 28.03
C GLY A 201 10.74 -0.29 27.54
N LEU A 202 11.28 0.11 26.38
CA LEU A 202 12.48 -0.49 25.80
C LEU A 202 13.73 0.02 26.54
N VAL A 203 14.63 -0.91 26.88
CA VAL A 203 15.92 -0.58 27.51
C VAL A 203 16.74 0.30 26.55
N SER A 204 17.41 1.34 27.08
CA SER A 204 18.18 2.35 26.30
C SER A 204 19.31 1.79 25.43
N THR A 205 19.55 0.48 25.49
CA THR A 205 20.48 -0.26 24.64
C THR A 205 19.93 -0.55 23.24
N LYS A 206 18.62 -0.45 23.01
CA LYS A 206 18.01 -0.76 21.70
C LYS A 206 17.85 0.49 20.83
N LYS A 207 18.19 0.38 19.54
CA LYS A 207 18.03 1.46 18.55
C LYS A 207 16.72 1.29 17.79
N ILE A 208 15.89 2.34 17.73
CA ILE A 208 14.64 2.34 16.97
C ILE A 208 14.83 3.12 15.66
N ARG A 209 14.48 2.50 14.54
CA ARG A 209 14.31 3.19 13.24
C ARG A 209 12.84 3.18 12.86
N ILE A 210 12.33 4.32 12.41
CA ILE A 210 10.95 4.45 11.98
C ILE A 210 10.88 4.26 10.47
N ALA A 211 10.00 3.41 10.00
CA ALA A 211 9.70 3.15 8.60
C ALA A 211 8.24 3.47 8.30
N TYR A 212 7.99 4.05 7.14
CA TYR A 212 6.65 4.41 6.68
C TYR A 212 6.56 4.16 5.17
N MET A 213 5.51 3.46 4.72
CA MET A 213 5.32 3.08 3.31
C MET A 213 6.55 2.38 2.70
N GLY A 214 7.19 1.48 3.47
CA GLY A 214 8.39 0.75 3.04
C GLY A 214 9.69 1.55 3.02
N LYS A 215 9.67 2.84 3.39
CA LYS A 215 10.85 3.71 3.45
C LYS A 215 11.26 3.98 4.89
N ILE A 216 12.55 3.84 5.20
CA ILE A 216 13.11 4.24 6.50
C ILE A 216 13.16 5.78 6.52
N LEU A 217 12.51 6.37 7.51
CA LEU A 217 12.45 7.81 7.70
C LEU A 217 13.78 8.34 8.25
N LYS A 218 14.19 9.51 7.77
CA LYS A 218 15.42 10.19 8.20
C LYS A 218 15.25 10.77 9.60
N GLU A 219 16.19 10.46 10.49
CA GLU A 219 16.20 10.91 11.89
C GLU A 219 16.21 12.44 12.06
N ASN A 220 16.82 13.16 11.12
CA ASN A 220 17.01 14.62 11.18
C ASN A 220 15.83 15.42 10.61
N SER A 221 14.83 14.77 10.03
CA SER A 221 13.68 15.40 9.38
C SER A 221 12.41 15.18 10.20
N SER A 222 11.38 16.02 10.01
CA SER A 222 10.08 15.82 10.66
C SER A 222 9.27 14.72 9.95
N LEU A 223 8.22 14.21 10.61
CA LEU A 223 7.30 13.25 10.01
C LEU A 223 6.48 13.89 8.88
N SER A 224 5.99 15.11 9.08
CA SER A 224 5.25 15.90 8.10
C SER A 224 6.02 16.11 6.79
N SER A 225 7.33 16.38 6.89
CA SER A 225 8.21 16.55 5.72
C SER A 225 8.45 15.27 4.91
N GLN A 226 8.08 14.10 5.47
CA GLN A 226 8.33 12.79 4.87
C GLN A 226 7.02 12.08 4.46
N ASN A 227 6.00 12.88 4.13
CA ASN A 227 4.68 12.42 3.65
C ASN A 227 3.89 11.57 4.66
N TRP A 228 4.23 11.66 5.94
CA TRP A 228 3.39 11.07 6.97
C TRP A 228 2.14 11.93 7.20
N GLN A 229 0.97 11.29 7.30
CA GLN A 229 -0.31 11.94 7.54
C GLN A 229 -0.88 11.51 8.89
N THR A 230 -1.58 12.43 9.56
CA THR A 230 -2.29 12.18 10.81
C THR A 230 -3.23 10.99 10.68
N GLY A 231 -3.09 10.02 11.60
CA GLY A 231 -3.89 8.80 11.61
C GLY A 231 -3.26 7.61 10.91
N HIS A 232 -2.18 7.80 10.15
CA HIS A 232 -1.45 6.69 9.55
C HIS A 232 -0.51 6.02 10.55
N VAL A 233 -0.38 4.70 10.41
CA VAL A 233 0.49 3.87 11.26
C VAL A 233 1.90 3.86 10.68
N VAL A 234 2.90 4.05 11.53
CA VAL A 234 4.32 3.89 11.19
C VAL A 234 4.86 2.59 11.78
N ASN A 235 5.83 1.97 11.11
CA ASN A 235 6.52 0.79 11.62
C ASN A 235 7.78 1.21 12.38
N ALA A 236 7.84 0.93 13.66
CA ALA A 236 9.01 1.16 14.51
C ALA A 236 9.84 -0.14 14.57
N LEU A 237 10.94 -0.16 13.82
CA LEU A 237 11.90 -1.25 13.77
C LEU A 237 12.87 -1.14 14.94
N VAL A 238 12.84 -2.12 15.83
CA VAL A 238 13.73 -2.21 17.00
C VAL A 238 14.94 -3.07 16.64
N PHE A 239 16.13 -2.52 16.81
CA PHE A 239 17.41 -3.21 16.64
C PHE A 239 18.14 -3.29 17.98
N ASP A 240 18.79 -4.40 18.23
CA ASP A 240 19.80 -4.49 19.28
C ASP A 240 21.06 -3.76 18.79
N ARG A 241 21.73 -3.04 19.70
CA ARG A 241 22.90 -2.21 19.39
C ARG A 241 24.17 -3.02 19.39
#